data_AF-A4WTD3-F1
#
_entry.id   AF-A4WTD3-F1
#
_cell.length_a   1.000
_cell.length_b   1.000
_cell.length_c   1.000
_cell.angle_alpha   90.00
_cell.angle_beta   90.00
_cell.angle_gamma   90.00
#
_symmetry.space_group_name_H-M   'P 1'
#
loop_
_entity.id
_entity.type
_entity.pdbx_description
1 polymer ?
#
loop_
_entity_poly.entity_id
_entity_poly.type
_entity_poly.pdbx_seq_one_letter_code
_entity_poly.pdbx_strand_id
1 'polypeptide(L)'
;MTTENRSIGDKIAVRRALANTAATAGGTGDATAVTGVIIDRAALGWPKSAVLAIPFAATLAAGKTLSLAYTLQHGNDGGLSDAATLKSADAAVVATGPSGGGAVAGTFEVNVLLEGAKRYIRLNVTPDLSATGTDAAEISGVIVFGGADRLPQ
;
A
#
# COMPACT_ATOMS: atom_id res chain seq x y z
N MET A 1 8.23 -30.39 10.43
CA MET A 1 7.42 -29.32 9.82
C MET A 1 6.01 -29.88 9.68
N THR A 2 5.09 -29.53 10.57
CA THR A 2 3.68 -29.95 10.46
C THR A 2 3.03 -29.08 9.42
N THR A 3 2.64 -29.67 8.29
CA THR A 3 1.87 -28.99 7.26
C THR A 3 0.54 -28.53 7.86
N GLU A 4 0.31 -27.23 7.91
CA GLU A 4 -0.97 -26.67 8.35
C GLU A 4 -2.00 -26.87 7.23
N ASN A 5 -3.01 -27.72 7.47
CA ASN A 5 -4.06 -28.03 6.49
C ASN A 5 -5.24 -27.05 6.52
N ARG A 6 -5.18 -25.96 7.31
CA ARG A 6 -6.24 -24.94 7.38
C ARG A 6 -6.04 -23.88 6.31
N SER A 7 -7.15 -23.32 5.81
CA SER A 7 -7.10 -22.24 4.83
C SER A 7 -6.44 -21.00 5.43
N ILE A 8 -5.46 -20.43 4.74
CA ILE A 8 -4.82 -19.17 5.13
C ILE A 8 -5.84 -18.02 5.22
N GLY A 9 -6.92 -18.09 4.43
CA GLY A 9 -8.00 -17.11 4.43
C GLY A 9 -8.71 -16.98 5.78
N ASP A 10 -8.71 -18.03 6.60
CA ASP A 10 -9.30 -17.99 7.94
C ASP A 10 -8.40 -17.29 8.97
N LYS A 11 -7.14 -16.99 8.59
CA LYS A 11 -6.10 -16.43 9.45
C LYS A 11 -5.73 -15.00 9.13
N ILE A 12 -6.18 -14.51 7.98
CA ILE A 12 -5.89 -13.16 7.50
C ILE A 12 -7.18 -12.39 7.24
N ALA A 13 -7.11 -11.07 7.44
CA ALA A 13 -8.17 -10.17 6.98
C ALA A 13 -7.62 -9.29 5.87
N VAL A 14 -8.21 -9.37 4.68
CA VAL A 14 -7.84 -8.53 3.55
C VAL A 14 -8.79 -7.34 3.46
N ARG A 15 -8.25 -6.13 3.33
CA ARG A 15 -9.04 -4.91 3.14
C ARG A 15 -8.43 -4.07 2.03
N ARG A 16 -9.30 -3.46 1.23
CA ARG A 16 -8.89 -2.38 0.34
C ARG A 16 -8.42 -1.22 1.21
N ALA A 17 -7.23 -0.70 0.94
CA ALA A 17 -6.61 0.42 1.64
C ALA A 17 -6.62 1.71 0.80
N LEU A 18 -6.57 1.59 -0.53
CA LEU A 18 -6.54 2.72 -1.46
C LEU A 18 -7.57 2.54 -2.59
N ALA A 19 -8.10 3.65 -3.10
CA ALA A 19 -8.84 3.62 -4.35
C ALA A 19 -7.93 3.21 -5.52
N ASN A 20 -8.53 2.77 -6.62
CA ASN A 20 -7.76 2.60 -7.85
C ASN A 20 -7.52 3.99 -8.42
N THR A 21 -6.28 4.33 -8.68
CA THR A 21 -5.89 5.67 -9.10
C THR A 21 -4.96 5.58 -10.30
N ALA A 22 -5.29 6.32 -11.35
CA ALA A 22 -4.40 6.55 -12.46
C ALA A 22 -3.57 7.81 -12.22
N ALA A 23 -2.31 7.77 -12.62
CA ALA A 23 -1.39 8.88 -12.68
C ALA A 23 -0.86 8.99 -14.12
N THR A 24 -0.81 10.21 -14.66
CA THR A 24 -0.18 10.50 -15.96
C THR A 24 0.94 11.49 -15.72
N ALA A 25 2.12 11.23 -16.28
CA ALA A 25 3.32 12.04 -16.05
C ALA A 25 3.10 13.52 -16.38
N GLY A 26 3.37 14.41 -15.42
CA GLY A 26 3.11 15.85 -15.50
C GLY A 26 1.62 16.23 -15.49
N GLY A 27 0.72 15.28 -15.21
CA GLY A 27 -0.73 15.44 -15.25
C GLY A 27 -1.42 15.05 -13.95
N THR A 28 -2.69 14.67 -14.03
CA THR A 28 -3.47 14.27 -12.85
C THR A 28 -2.91 13.00 -12.22
N GLY A 29 -2.86 12.97 -10.90
CA GLY A 29 -2.41 11.82 -10.11
C GLY A 29 -0.90 11.73 -9.97
N ASP A 30 -0.12 12.39 -10.83
CA ASP A 30 1.33 12.47 -10.71
C ASP A 30 1.74 13.44 -9.60
N ALA A 31 2.73 13.03 -8.79
CA ALA A 31 3.18 13.70 -7.57
C ALA A 31 2.03 14.15 -6.64
N THR A 32 0.87 13.48 -6.70
CA THR A 32 -0.34 13.87 -5.97
C THR A 32 -0.73 12.79 -4.96
N ALA A 33 -0.90 13.19 -3.70
CA ALA A 33 -1.23 12.25 -2.63
C ALA A 33 -2.66 11.71 -2.78
N VAL A 34 -2.76 10.38 -2.85
CA VAL A 34 -4.01 9.63 -2.79
C VAL A 34 -4.29 9.25 -1.35
N THR A 35 -5.37 9.78 -0.79
CA THR A 35 -5.80 9.45 0.57
C THR A 35 -6.58 8.15 0.57
N GLY A 36 -6.16 7.20 1.39
CA GLY A 36 -6.81 5.91 1.51
C GLY A 36 -8.01 5.89 2.45
N VAL A 37 -8.59 4.70 2.60
CA VAL A 37 -9.72 4.48 3.50
C VAL A 37 -9.24 4.31 4.94
N ILE A 38 -10.08 4.74 5.88
CA ILE A 38 -9.85 4.51 7.31
C ILE A 38 -10.32 3.10 7.65
N ILE A 39 -9.46 2.32 8.30
CA ILE A 39 -9.72 0.93 8.68
C ILE A 39 -9.72 0.82 10.20
N ASP A 40 -10.81 0.30 10.75
CA ASP A 40 -10.94 0.00 12.18
C ASP A 40 -10.31 -1.37 12.50
N ARG A 41 -9.20 -1.37 13.24
CA ARG A 41 -8.53 -2.61 13.69
C ARG A 41 -9.31 -3.36 14.76
N ALA A 42 -10.10 -2.65 15.58
CA ALA A 42 -10.89 -3.30 16.62
C ALA A 42 -11.95 -4.22 16.01
N ALA A 43 -12.56 -3.78 14.90
CA ALA A 43 -13.50 -4.58 14.12
C ALA A 43 -12.86 -5.82 13.45
N LEU A 44 -11.53 -5.90 13.42
CA LEU A 44 -10.75 -7.02 12.86
C LEU A 44 -10.12 -7.90 13.94
N GLY A 45 -10.45 -7.70 15.23
CA GLY A 45 -9.88 -8.49 16.31
C GLY A 45 -8.44 -8.09 16.68
N TRP A 46 -8.09 -6.80 16.56
CA TRP A 46 -6.80 -6.24 16.97
C TRP A 46 -5.56 -6.91 16.36
N PRO A 47 -5.46 -6.99 15.01
CA PRO A 47 -4.30 -7.57 14.35
C PRO A 47 -3.00 -6.88 14.79
N LYS A 48 -1.95 -7.70 14.93
CA LYS A 48 -0.61 -7.29 15.40
C LYS A 48 0.39 -7.09 14.28
N SER A 49 0.12 -7.63 13.10
CA SER A 49 0.93 -7.42 11.90
C SER A 49 0.05 -7.18 10.68
N ALA A 50 0.62 -6.54 9.68
CA ALA A 50 0.04 -6.45 8.36
C ALA A 50 1.09 -6.40 7.27
N VAL A 51 0.71 -6.81 6.07
CA VAL A 51 1.42 -6.49 4.84
C VAL A 51 0.60 -5.45 4.11
N LEU A 52 1.22 -4.30 3.85
CA LEU A 52 0.70 -3.35 2.89
C LEU A 52 1.18 -3.78 1.50
N ALA A 53 0.25 -4.00 0.59
CA ALA A 53 0.53 -4.36 -0.79
C ALA A 53 -0.05 -3.27 -1.72
N ILE A 54 0.82 -2.64 -2.50
CA ILE A 54 0.44 -1.63 -3.50
C ILE A 54 0.71 -2.25 -4.88
N PRO A 55 -0.26 -2.97 -5.46
CA PRO A 55 -0.17 -3.40 -6.85
C PRO A 55 -0.16 -2.18 -7.77
N PHE A 56 0.69 -2.24 -8.80
CA PHE A 56 0.81 -1.22 -9.82
C PHE A 56 0.92 -1.84 -11.21
N ALA A 57 0.46 -1.10 -12.21
CA ALA A 57 0.76 -1.31 -13.61
C ALA A 57 1.13 0.06 -14.22
N ALA A 58 2.21 0.13 -14.99
CA ALA A 58 2.65 1.37 -15.61
C ALA A 58 3.16 1.14 -17.03
N THR A 59 3.00 2.14 -17.88
CA THR A 59 3.70 2.22 -19.17
C THR A 59 4.76 3.30 -19.03
N LEU A 60 6.02 2.89 -19.08
CA LEU A 60 7.17 3.76 -18.82
C LEU A 60 8.08 3.84 -20.04
N ALA A 61 8.57 5.03 -20.35
CA ALA A 61 9.65 5.19 -21.33
C ALA A 61 10.97 4.60 -20.80
N ALA A 62 11.92 4.33 -21.70
CA ALA A 62 13.18 3.70 -21.33
C ALA A 62 13.95 4.49 -20.27
N GLY A 63 14.30 3.82 -19.15
CA GLY A 63 15.02 4.43 -18.03
C GLY A 63 14.19 5.40 -17.18
N LYS A 64 12.90 5.58 -17.46
CA LYS A 64 11.97 6.34 -16.61
C LYS A 64 11.42 5.47 -15.51
N THR A 65 11.11 6.05 -14.36
CA THR A 65 10.74 5.33 -13.15
C THR A 65 9.35 5.70 -12.66
N LEU A 66 8.68 4.71 -12.08
CA LEU A 66 7.58 4.94 -11.14
C LEU A 66 8.15 4.84 -9.73
N SER A 67 7.97 5.90 -8.95
CA SER A 67 8.28 5.96 -7.52
C SER A 67 6.99 6.07 -6.71
N LEU A 68 6.95 5.41 -5.56
CA LEU A 68 5.84 5.52 -4.62
C LEU A 68 6.35 6.09 -3.29
N ALA A 69 5.83 7.26 -2.90
CA ALA A 69 5.85 7.69 -1.51
C ALA A 69 4.65 7.08 -0.79
N TYR A 70 4.82 6.66 0.46
CA TYR A 70 3.67 6.22 1.26
C TYR A 70 3.78 6.69 2.69
N THR A 71 2.62 6.90 3.31
CA THR A 71 2.49 7.18 4.73
C THR A 71 1.36 6.33 5.28
N LEU A 72 1.69 5.38 6.13
CA LEU A 72 0.73 4.66 6.94
C LEU A 72 0.52 5.42 8.23
N GLN A 73 -0.70 5.89 8.45
CA GLN A 73 -1.11 6.66 9.61
C GLN A 73 -1.93 5.80 10.57
N HIS A 74 -1.92 6.17 11.85
CA HIS A 74 -2.79 5.58 12.87
C HIS A 74 -3.33 6.63 13.84
N GLY A 75 -4.50 6.37 14.43
CA GLY A 75 -5.17 7.26 15.38
C GLY A 75 -6.25 6.56 16.18
N ASN A 76 -6.75 7.21 17.22
CA ASN A 76 -7.86 6.72 18.04
C ASN A 76 -9.20 7.29 17.59
N ASP A 77 -9.17 8.43 16.87
CA ASP A 77 -10.37 9.05 16.32
C ASP A 77 -10.79 8.38 15.01
N GLY A 78 -12.10 8.18 14.84
CA GLY A 78 -12.66 7.52 13.64
C GLY A 78 -12.47 8.31 12.35
N GLY A 79 -12.23 9.63 12.45
CA GLY A 79 -11.87 10.49 11.33
C GLY A 79 -10.36 10.67 11.15
N LEU A 80 -9.54 10.05 12.00
CA LEU A 80 -8.09 10.24 12.05
C LEU A 80 -7.68 11.72 12.24
N SER A 81 -8.45 12.49 13.01
CA SER A 81 -8.05 13.84 13.42
C SER A 81 -6.81 13.85 14.32
N ASP A 82 -6.53 12.74 15.01
CA ASP A 82 -5.35 12.51 15.85
C ASP A 82 -4.26 11.66 15.17
N ALA A 83 -4.25 11.64 13.82
CA ALA A 83 -3.34 10.82 13.04
C ALA A 83 -1.87 11.08 13.38
N ALA A 84 -1.16 10.01 13.72
CA ALA A 84 0.28 9.94 13.78
C ALA A 84 0.82 9.01 12.67
N THR A 85 2.04 9.23 12.23
CA THR A 85 2.70 8.36 11.25
C THR A 85 3.20 7.09 11.93
N LEU A 86 2.74 5.93 11.46
CA LEU A 86 3.25 4.62 11.88
C LEU A 86 4.50 4.23 11.09
N LYS A 87 4.46 4.42 9.77
CA LYS A 87 5.53 4.04 8.84
C LYS A 87 5.41 4.86 7.56
N SER A 88 6.53 5.28 6.99
CA SER A 88 6.53 6.01 5.72
C SER A 88 7.79 5.72 4.90
N ALA A 89 7.71 6.06 3.62
CA ALA A 89 8.87 6.24 2.75
C ALA A 89 8.62 7.44 1.83
N ASP A 90 9.65 8.26 1.62
CA ASP A 90 9.52 9.52 0.88
C ASP A 90 9.48 9.30 -0.65
N ALA A 91 10.21 8.29 -1.15
CA ALA A 91 10.13 7.81 -2.53
C ALA A 91 10.84 6.45 -2.64
N ALA A 92 10.08 5.40 -2.96
CA ALA A 92 10.64 4.10 -3.32
C ALA A 92 10.46 3.87 -4.82
N VAL A 93 11.56 3.69 -5.57
CA VAL A 93 11.47 3.29 -6.98
C VAL A 93 10.93 1.88 -7.05
N VAL A 94 9.74 1.70 -7.63
CA VAL A 94 9.07 0.40 -7.72
C VAL A 94 9.16 -0.21 -9.10
N ALA A 95 9.41 0.60 -10.12
CA ALA A 95 9.63 0.13 -11.48
C ALA A 95 10.49 1.10 -12.29
N THR A 96 11.22 0.55 -13.26
CA THR A 96 11.98 1.28 -14.27
C THR A 96 11.60 0.76 -15.65
N GLY A 97 11.34 1.66 -16.60
CA GLY A 97 10.98 1.33 -17.96
C GLY A 97 12.10 0.58 -18.70
N PRO A 98 11.79 -0.52 -19.40
CA PRO A 98 12.78 -1.34 -20.09
C PRO A 98 13.40 -0.58 -21.28
N SER A 99 14.47 -1.14 -21.85
CA SER A 99 15.01 -0.62 -23.12
C SER A 99 13.92 -0.59 -24.20
N GLY A 100 13.76 0.54 -24.88
CA GLY A 100 12.67 0.77 -25.84
C GLY A 100 11.34 1.23 -25.24
N GLY A 101 11.21 1.24 -23.91
CA GLY A 101 9.97 1.56 -23.20
C GLY A 101 8.95 0.42 -23.24
N GLY A 102 7.97 0.43 -22.34
CA GLY A 102 6.92 -0.57 -22.33
C GLY A 102 6.14 -0.67 -21.02
N ALA A 103 5.27 -1.69 -20.97
CA ALA A 103 4.46 -1.99 -19.81
C ALA A 103 5.29 -2.73 -18.73
N VAL A 104 5.13 -2.30 -17.49
CA VAL A 104 5.69 -2.90 -16.28
C VAL A 104 4.59 -3.05 -15.25
N ALA A 105 4.57 -4.15 -14.52
CA ALA A 105 3.59 -4.39 -13.47
C ALA A 105 4.23 -5.14 -12.30
N GLY A 106 3.69 -4.95 -11.10
CA GLY A 106 4.20 -5.59 -9.91
C GLY A 106 3.42 -5.20 -8.67
N THR A 107 3.93 -5.62 -7.52
CA THR A 107 3.38 -5.26 -6.21
C THR A 107 4.52 -4.74 -5.35
N PHE A 108 4.34 -3.53 -4.83
CA PHE A 108 5.22 -3.00 -3.79
C PHE A 108 4.68 -3.42 -2.43
N GLU A 109 5.46 -4.20 -1.69
CA GLU A 109 5.06 -4.75 -0.40
C GLU A 109 5.84 -4.15 0.75
N VAL A 110 5.14 -3.83 1.83
CA VAL A 110 5.72 -3.31 3.06
C VAL A 110 5.19 -4.11 4.23
N ASN A 111 6.09 -4.81 4.92
CA ASN A 111 5.79 -5.44 6.19
C ASN A 111 5.62 -4.38 7.29
N VAL A 112 4.53 -4.48 8.05
CA VAL A 112 4.15 -3.53 9.10
C VAL A 112 3.90 -4.30 10.39
N LEU A 113 4.60 -3.90 11.45
CA LEU A 113 4.26 -4.26 12.81
C LEU A 113 3.23 -3.24 13.32
N LEU A 114 2.08 -3.73 13.79
CA LEU A 114 0.99 -2.91 14.31
C LEU A 114 1.03 -2.81 15.84
N GLU A 115 2.13 -3.23 16.45
CA GLU A 115 2.42 -3.01 17.86
C GLU A 115 2.65 -1.51 18.10
N GLY A 116 1.94 -0.94 19.08
CA GLY A 116 1.92 0.52 19.32
C GLY A 116 1.02 1.33 18.38
N ALA A 117 0.52 0.75 17.28
CA ALA A 117 -0.48 1.42 16.46
C ALA A 117 -1.81 1.55 17.23
N LYS A 118 -2.56 2.61 16.94
CA LYS A 118 -3.87 2.92 17.54
C LYS A 118 -5.02 2.24 16.79
N ARG A 119 -6.28 2.45 17.21
CA ARG A 119 -7.46 1.75 16.68
C ARG A 119 -7.63 1.85 15.16
N TYR A 120 -7.55 3.06 14.63
CA TYR A 120 -7.78 3.33 13.23
C TYR A 120 -6.47 3.47 12.49
N ILE A 121 -6.42 2.97 11.26
CA ILE A 121 -5.27 3.15 10.36
C ILE A 121 -5.71 3.58 8.97
N ARG A 122 -4.82 4.28 8.26
CA ARG A 122 -5.05 4.72 6.88
C ARG A 122 -3.73 4.77 6.12
N LEU A 123 -3.75 4.25 4.90
CA LEU A 123 -2.65 4.40 3.96
C LEU A 123 -2.86 5.64 3.10
N ASN A 124 -1.84 6.47 2.95
CA ASN A 124 -1.76 7.45 1.87
C ASN A 124 -0.59 7.09 0.96
N VAL A 125 -0.77 7.26 -0.35
CA VAL A 125 0.26 6.95 -1.37
C VAL A 125 0.36 8.09 -2.35
N THR A 126 1.57 8.49 -2.71
CA THR A 126 1.83 9.48 -3.77
C THR A 126 2.63 8.78 -4.86
N PRO A 127 2.03 8.45 -6.01
CA PRO A 127 2.78 8.01 -7.18
C PRO A 127 3.49 9.20 -7.83
N ASP A 128 4.70 8.97 -8.30
CA ASP A 128 5.55 9.97 -8.96
C ASP A 128 6.23 9.33 -10.17
N LEU A 129 5.98 9.89 -11.35
CA LEU A 129 6.53 9.43 -12.62
C LEU A 129 7.68 10.35 -13.02
N SER A 130 8.88 9.78 -13.21
CA SER A 130 10.08 10.59 -13.54
C SER A 130 10.13 11.10 -15.00
N ALA A 131 9.08 10.85 -15.78
CA ALA A 131 8.94 11.30 -17.15
C ALA A 131 8.14 12.60 -17.22
N THR A 132 8.07 13.18 -18.41
CA THR A 132 7.17 14.30 -18.69
C THR A 132 6.21 13.89 -19.80
N GLY A 133 4.92 13.77 -19.48
CA GLY A 133 3.84 13.60 -20.46
C GLY A 133 3.36 12.17 -20.73
N THR A 134 4.22 11.31 -21.27
CA THR A 134 3.74 10.06 -21.93
C THR A 134 3.52 8.89 -21.00
N ASP A 135 4.17 8.89 -19.85
CA ASP A 135 4.15 7.74 -18.96
C ASP A 135 2.85 7.76 -18.14
N ALA A 136 2.30 6.58 -17.92
CA ALA A 136 1.08 6.42 -17.15
C ALA A 136 1.22 5.27 -16.17
N ALA A 137 0.62 5.40 -14.99
CA ALA A 137 0.58 4.37 -13.97
C ALA A 137 -0.82 4.23 -13.39
N GLU A 138 -1.20 3.01 -13.06
CA GLU A 138 -2.39 2.69 -12.29
C GLU A 138 -1.93 2.01 -11.00
N ILE A 139 -2.38 2.52 -9.86
CA ILE A 139 -2.09 1.96 -8.55
C ILE A 139 -3.38 1.59 -7.83
N SER A 140 -3.30 0.57 -6.99
CA SER A 140 -4.32 0.26 -5.98
C SER A 140 -3.63 -0.11 -4.68
N GLY A 141 -4.37 -0.20 -3.58
CA GLY A 141 -3.80 -0.48 -2.27
C GLY A 141 -4.64 -1.50 -1.53
N VAL A 142 -3.97 -2.52 -1.02
CA VAL A 142 -4.54 -3.58 -0.21
C VAL A 142 -3.72 -3.69 1.06
N ILE A 143 -4.38 -3.88 2.20
CA ILE A 143 -3.73 -4.26 3.44
C ILE A 143 -4.21 -5.63 3.87
N VAL A 144 -3.26 -6.50 4.18
CA VAL A 144 -3.49 -7.87 4.63
C VAL A 144 -3.08 -7.96 6.08
N PHE A 145 -4.05 -8.10 6.97
CA PHE A 145 -3.83 -8.21 8.41
C PHE A 145 -3.58 -9.65 8.82
N GLY A 146 -2.68 -9.86 9.77
CA GLY A 146 -2.41 -11.15 10.40
C GLY A 146 -2.08 -11.01 11.89
N GLY A 147 -1.82 -12.16 12.54
CA GLY A 147 -1.37 -12.20 13.92
C GLY A 147 -2.48 -12.12 14.99
N ALA A 148 -3.67 -12.65 14.72
CA ALA A 148 -4.73 -12.78 15.72
C ALA A 148 -4.51 -14.03 16.62
N ASP A 149 -4.21 -13.79 17.90
CA ASP A 149 -4.24 -14.57 19.17
C ASP A 149 -4.26 -16.11 19.26
N ARG A 150 -4.10 -16.91 18.18
CA ARG A 150 -3.85 -18.35 18.36
C ARG A 150 -2.71 -18.89 17.50
N LEU A 151 -1.67 -19.37 18.18
CA LEU A 151 -0.70 -20.32 17.64
C LEU A 151 -1.45 -21.53 17.03
N PRO A 152 -0.94 -22.12 15.93
CA PRO A 152 -1.52 -23.34 15.37
C PRO A 152 -1.52 -24.43 16.46
N GLN A 153 -2.72 -24.91 16.82
CA GLN A 153 -2.91 -26.26 17.36
C GLN A 153 -3.71 -27.04 16.34
#